data_AF-A0A359HHI0-F1
#
_entry.id   AF-A0A359HHI0-F1
#
_cell.length_a   1.000
_cell.length_b   1.000
_cell.length_c   1.000
_cell.angle_alpha   90.00
_cell.angle_beta   90.00
_cell.angle_gamma   90.00
#
_symmetry.space_group_name_H-M   'P 1'
#
loop_
_entity.id
_entity.type
_entity.pdbx_description
1 polymer ?
#
loop_
_entity_poly.entity_id
_entity_poly.type
_entity_poly.pdbx_seq_one_letter_code
_entity_poly.pdbx_strand_id
1 'polypeptide(L)'
;MTPTALPDFFAELQTRLSGELRTDEYSRLLYSTDASLYQVMPYGVLIPQTVEDVQAAVELAAQYKIPILPRTSGSSLIGQAVNEALVI
;
A
#
# COMPACT_ATOMS: atom_id res chain seq x y z
N MET A 1 -6.69 -8.69 -9.92
CA MET A 1 -8.14 -8.91 -9.62
C MET A 1 -8.42 -8.23 -8.29
N THR A 2 -9.21 -7.16 -8.26
CA THR A 2 -9.34 -6.32 -7.06
C THR A 2 -10.06 -7.08 -5.95
N PRO A 3 -9.49 -7.20 -4.73
CA PRO A 3 -10.16 -7.86 -3.62
C PRO A 3 -11.47 -7.17 -3.28
N THR A 4 -12.56 -7.93 -3.14
CA THR A 4 -13.88 -7.37 -2.82
C THR A 4 -13.90 -6.65 -1.47
N ALA A 5 -13.07 -7.10 -0.51
CA ALA A 5 -13.00 -6.56 0.85
C ALA A 5 -12.09 -5.31 0.98
N LEU A 6 -11.59 -4.77 -0.14
CA LEU A 6 -10.65 -3.65 -0.13
C LEU A 6 -11.22 -2.34 0.47
N PRO A 7 -12.48 -1.95 0.19
CA PRO A 7 -13.06 -0.75 0.82
C PRO A 7 -13.17 -0.86 2.34
N ASP A 8 -13.62 -2.02 2.83
CA ASP A 8 -13.77 -2.28 4.27
C ASP A 8 -12.41 -2.31 4.97
N PHE A 9 -11.41 -2.94 4.34
CA PHE A 9 -10.02 -2.94 4.81
C PHE A 9 -9.48 -1.51 4.99
N PHE A 10 -9.65 -0.63 3.99
CA PHE A 10 -9.18 0.76 4.09
C PHE A 10 -9.95 1.57 5.13
N ALA A 11 -11.26 1.38 5.22
CA ALA A 11 -12.08 2.07 6.22
C ALA A 11 -11.64 1.68 7.64
N GLU A 12 -11.45 0.39 7.91
CA GLU A 12 -11.00 -0.08 9.23
C GLU A 12 -9.57 0.37 9.53
N LEU A 13 -8.64 0.20 8.58
CA LEU A 13 -7.25 0.59 8.75
C LEU A 13 -7.14 2.09 9.06
N GLN A 14 -7.88 2.94 8.37
CA GLN A 14 -7.86 4.39 8.59
C GLN A 14 -8.23 4.80 10.03
N THR A 15 -9.03 4.01 10.74
CA THR A 15 -9.37 4.29 12.16
C THR A 15 -8.23 4.00 13.14
N ARG A 16 -7.22 3.22 12.72
CA ARG A 16 -6.09 2.78 13.56
C ARG A 16 -4.78 3.53 13.28
N LEU A 17 -4.75 4.38 12.26
CA LEU A 17 -3.53 5.04 11.80
C LEU A 17 -3.34 6.42 12.44
N SER A 18 -2.09 6.71 12.80
CA SER A 18 -1.59 8.06 13.04
C SER A 18 -1.06 8.70 11.74
N GLY A 19 -0.53 7.88 10.83
CA GLY A 19 -0.06 8.28 9.51
C GLY A 19 -1.15 8.45 8.45
N GLU A 20 -0.72 8.44 7.19
CA GLU A 20 -1.59 8.77 6.06
C GLU A 20 -1.91 7.54 5.21
N LEU A 21 -3.20 7.26 5.02
CA LEU A 21 -3.66 6.33 4.01
C LEU A 21 -4.15 7.12 2.78
N ARG A 22 -3.55 6.86 1.62
CA ARG A 22 -3.84 7.52 0.35
C ARG A 22 -4.39 6.52 -0.66
N THR A 23 -5.67 6.66 -0.99
CA THR A 23 -6.40 5.77 -1.93
C THR A 23 -6.84 6.48 -3.20
N ASP A 24 -6.60 7.78 -3.30
CA ASP A 24 -6.90 8.57 -4.48
C ASP A 24 -6.00 8.18 -5.67
N GLU A 25 -6.51 8.42 -6.87
CA GLU A 25 -5.84 8.02 -8.12
C GLU A 25 -4.47 8.68 -8.28
N TYR A 26 -4.35 9.96 -7.91
CA TYR A 26 -3.11 10.73 -8.08
C TYR A 26 -1.99 10.15 -7.21
N SER A 27 -2.25 9.94 -5.92
CA SER A 27 -1.29 9.31 -5.02
C SER A 27 -0.91 7.91 -5.49
N ARG A 28 -1.87 7.09 -5.93
CA ARG A 28 -1.58 5.73 -6.43
C ARG A 28 -0.73 5.75 -7.70
N LEU A 29 -0.94 6.71 -8.60
CA LEU A 29 -0.12 6.90 -9.80
C LEU A 29 1.33 7.22 -9.45
N LEU A 30 1.57 8.10 -8.47
CA LEU A 30 2.94 8.45 -8.02
C LEU A 30 3.72 7.23 -7.48
N TYR A 31 3.02 6.24 -6.96
CA TYR A 31 3.61 5.00 -6.42
C TYR A 31 3.45 3.81 -7.37
N SER A 32 3.05 4.04 -8.62
CA SER A 32 2.82 2.96 -9.59
C SER A 32 4.07 2.51 -10.34
N THR A 33 5.14 3.31 -10.30
CA THR A 33 6.44 3.02 -10.94
C THR A 33 7.55 2.96 -9.90
N ASP A 34 8.65 2.26 -10.19
CA ASP A 34 9.93 2.42 -9.51
C ASP A 34 10.96 2.96 -10.53
N ALA A 35 12.27 2.78 -10.31
CA ALA A 35 13.29 3.19 -11.27
C ALA A 35 13.42 2.22 -12.48
N SER A 36 12.54 1.22 -12.58
CA SER A 36 12.48 0.28 -13.70
C SER A 36 11.47 0.70 -14.77
N LEU A 37 11.30 -0.16 -15.78
CA LEU A 37 10.28 -0.01 -16.82
C LEU A 37 8.87 -0.45 -16.35
N TYR A 38 8.76 -1.15 -15.21
CA TYR A 38 7.51 -1.72 -14.76
C TYR A 38 6.60 -0.66 -14.13
N GLN A 39 5.32 -0.70 -14.48
CA GLN A 39 4.27 0.10 -13.88
C GLN A 39 3.12 -0.81 -13.44
N VAL A 40 2.79 -0.77 -12.15
CA VAL A 40 1.66 -1.51 -11.56
C VAL A 40 0.93 -0.61 -10.58
N MET A 41 -0.38 -0.45 -10.76
CA MET A 41 -1.18 0.39 -9.87
C MET A 41 -1.36 -0.29 -8.51
N PRO A 42 -0.92 0.33 -7.40
CA PRO A 42 -1.18 -0.20 -6.07
C PRO A 42 -2.66 -0.08 -5.72
N TYR A 43 -3.09 -0.86 -4.73
CA TYR A 43 -4.43 -0.73 -4.15
C TYR A 43 -4.58 0.58 -3.37
N GLY A 44 -3.52 0.97 -2.67
CA GLY A 44 -3.41 2.20 -1.89
C GLY A 44 -1.97 2.37 -1.39
N VAL A 45 -1.69 3.52 -0.80
CA VAL A 45 -0.37 3.84 -0.22
C VAL A 45 -0.56 4.23 1.24
N LEU A 46 0.14 3.55 2.13
CA LEU A 46 0.27 3.92 3.52
C LEU A 46 1.60 4.63 3.72
N ILE A 47 1.56 5.85 4.25
CA ILE A 47 2.74 6.58 4.72
C ILE A 47 2.68 6.53 6.26
N PRO A 48 3.31 5.54 6.91
CA PRO A 48 3.22 5.37 8.34
C PRO A 48 4.02 6.46 9.07
N GLN A 49 3.53 6.90 10.22
CA GLN A 49 4.26 7.79 11.13
C GLN A 49 4.84 7.05 12.34
N THR A 50 4.23 5.91 12.71
CA THR A 50 4.62 5.13 13.88
C THR A 50 4.85 3.66 13.53
N VAL A 51 5.46 2.91 14.45
CA VAL A 51 5.62 1.45 14.29
C VAL A 51 4.25 0.76 14.38
N GLU A 52 3.36 1.30 15.20
CA GLU A 52 2.00 0.82 15.40
C GLU A 52 1.18 0.90 14.10
N ASP A 53 1.40 1.92 13.26
CA ASP A 53 0.76 2.04 11.94
C ASP A 53 1.10 0.84 11.05
N VAL A 54 2.39 0.45 11.02
CA VAL A 54 2.86 -0.70 10.24
C VAL A 54 2.31 -2.00 10.81
N GLN A 55 2.29 -2.14 12.14
CA GLN A 55 1.72 -3.31 12.81
C GLN A 55 0.23 -3.48 12.50
N ALA A 56 -0.55 -2.40 12.58
CA ALA A 56 -1.97 -2.40 12.25
C ALA A 56 -2.22 -2.77 10.78
N ALA A 57 -1.40 -2.25 9.87
CA ALA A 57 -1.47 -2.58 8.44
C ALA A 57 -1.20 -4.06 8.19
N VAL A 58 -0.16 -4.64 8.79
CA VAL A 58 0.19 -6.06 8.65
C VAL A 58 -0.90 -6.97 9.23
N GLU A 59 -1.42 -6.64 10.41
CA GLU A 59 -2.48 -7.39 11.08
C GLU A 59 -3.77 -7.43 10.24
N LEU A 60 -4.27 -6.26 9.82
CA LEU A 60 -5.48 -6.17 9.03
C LEU A 60 -5.29 -6.74 7.62
N ALA A 61 -4.12 -6.55 7.00
CA ALA A 61 -3.81 -7.16 5.72
C ALA A 61 -3.90 -8.70 5.78
N ALA A 62 -3.41 -9.31 6.86
CA ALA A 62 -3.51 -10.75 7.09
C ALA A 62 -4.95 -11.22 7.31
N GLN A 63 -5.76 -10.44 8.02
CA GLN A 63 -7.19 -10.70 8.24
C GLN A 63 -7.99 -10.62 6.94
N TYR A 64 -7.84 -9.52 6.19
CA TYR A 64 -8.59 -9.23 4.96
C TYR A 64 -8.00 -9.89 3.71
N LYS A 65 -6.85 -10.59 3.84
CA LYS A 65 -6.11 -11.22 2.74
C LYS A 65 -5.68 -10.21 1.66
N ILE A 66 -5.27 -9.02 2.10
CA ILE A 66 -4.74 -7.98 1.23
C ILE A 66 -3.20 -8.11 1.20
N PRO A 67 -2.56 -8.20 0.02
CA PRO A 67 -1.11 -8.20 -0.06
C PRO A 67 -0.53 -6.84 0.33
N ILE A 68 0.63 -6.86 0.96
CA ILE A 68 1.42 -5.68 1.31
C ILE A 68 2.73 -5.68 0.52
N LEU A 69 3.21 -4.49 0.17
CA LEU A 69 4.49 -4.30 -0.50
C LEU A 69 5.32 -3.23 0.22
N PRO A 70 6.40 -3.59 0.92
CA PRO A 70 7.34 -2.62 1.45
C PRO A 70 8.14 -1.98 0.30
N ARG A 71 8.16 -0.65 0.20
CA ARG A 71 8.69 0.07 -0.98
C ARG A 71 9.98 0.86 -0.73
N THR A 72 10.34 1.20 0.50
CA THR A 72 11.53 2.04 0.79
C THR A 72 11.59 3.29 -0.13
N SER A 73 12.72 3.57 -0.79
CA SER A 73 12.85 4.70 -1.73
C SER A 73 12.25 4.47 -3.12
N GLY A 74 11.90 3.23 -3.49
CA GLY A 74 11.42 2.91 -4.83
C GLY A 74 12.49 3.00 -5.94
N SER A 75 13.78 2.87 -5.63
CA SER A 75 14.86 2.92 -6.63
C SER A 75 15.24 1.57 -7.24
N SER A 76 14.36 0.56 -7.13
CA SER A 76 14.58 -0.74 -7.77
C SER A 76 14.61 -0.61 -9.29
N LEU A 77 15.47 -1.38 -9.95
CA LEU A 77 15.62 -1.39 -11.41
C LEU A 77 14.91 -2.58 -12.07
N ILE A 78 14.29 -3.45 -11.27
CA ILE A 78 13.69 -4.71 -11.75
C ILE A 78 12.25 -4.93 -11.25
N GLY A 79 11.55 -3.86 -10.85
CA GLY A 79 10.12 -3.90 -10.52
C GLY A 79 9.78 -4.44 -9.13
N GLN A 80 10.74 -4.57 -8.22
CA GLN A 80 10.49 -5.09 -6.87
C GLN A 80 9.67 -4.15 -5.99
N ALA A 81 9.60 -2.88 -6.35
CA ALA A 81 8.98 -1.83 -5.53
C ALA A 81 7.59 -1.40 -6.05
N VAL A 82 6.99 -2.17 -6.97
CA VAL A 82 5.65 -1.95 -7.52
C VAL A 82 4.84 -3.26 -7.56
N ASN A 83 3.57 -3.23 -7.16
CA ASN A 83 2.65 -4.37 -7.27
C ASN A 83 1.18 -3.97 -7.03
N GLU A 84 0.23 -4.85 -7.37
CA GLU A 84 -1.17 -4.79 -6.93
C GLU A 84 -1.25 -5.14 -5.42
N ALA A 85 -0.87 -4.19 -4.56
CA ALA A 85 -0.81 -4.34 -3.10
C ALA A 85 -1.07 -3.03 -2.37
N LEU A 86 -1.22 -3.08 -1.04
CA LEU A 86 -1.01 -1.90 -0.20
C LEU A 86 0.50 -1.63 -0.15
N VAL A 87 0.93 -0.50 -0.69
CA VAL A 87 2.32 -0.04 -0.63
C VAL A 87 2.57 0.64 0.72
N ILE A 88 3.70 0.32 1.36
CA ILE A 88 4.15 0.88 2.64
C ILE A 88 5.59 1.40 2.51
#